data_AF-X0UJV8-F1
#
_entry.id   AF-X0UJV8-F1
#
_cell.length_a   1.000
_cell.length_b   1.000
_cell.length_c   1.000
_cell.angle_alpha   90.00
_cell.angle_beta   90.00
_cell.angle_gamma   90.00
#
_symmetry.space_group_name_H-M   'P 1'
#
loop_
_entity.id
_entity.type
_entity.pdbx_description
1 polymer ?
#
loop_
_entity_poly.entity_id
_entity_poly.type
_entity_poly.pdbx_seq_one_letter_code
_entity_poly.pdbx_strand_id
1 'polypeptide(L)' 'KNKKIMSEIYKNSKIEIKTFEGLESGANFTIFKNKLAIYSAEEKPFVIIIENENIANSLKRYFDNIWKFAK' A
#
# COMPACT_ATOMS: atom_id res chain seq x y z
N LYS A 1 -2.61 9.99 14.28
CA LYS A 1 -3.12 10.94 13.25
C LYS A 1 -3.58 10.22 11.97
N ASN A 2 -2.72 9.45 11.31
CA ASN A 2 -3.02 8.82 10.01
C ASN A 2 -4.23 7.87 10.03
N LYS A 3 -4.38 7.05 11.08
CA LYS A 3 -5.53 6.13 11.23
C LYS A 3 -6.88 6.86 11.18
N LYS A 4 -6.99 8.01 11.85
CA LYS A 4 -8.22 8.83 11.86
C LYS A 4 -8.54 9.39 10.48
N ILE A 5 -7.53 9.91 9.78
CA ILE A 5 -7.69 10.45 8.41
C ILE A 5 -8.17 9.35 7.47
N MET A 6 -7.49 8.21 7.47
CA MET A 6 -7.85 7.08 6.60
C MET A 6 -9.26 6.54 6.93
N SER A 7 -9.61 6.45 8.20
CA SER A 7 -10.95 5.99 8.60
C SER A 7 -12.06 6.92 8.10
N GLU A 8 -11.83 8.23 8.08
CA GLU A 8 -12.80 9.21 7.56
C GLU A 8 -12.93 9.12 6.03
N ILE A 9 -11.80 9.04 5.31
CA ILE A 9 -11.78 8.92 3.84
C ILE A 9 -12.57 7.69 3.38
N TYR A 10 -12.42 6.58 4.09
CA TYR A 10 -13.01 5.30 3.71
C TYR A 10 -14.21 4.88 4.57
N LYS A 11 -14.86 5.81 5.26
CA LYS A 11 -15.95 5.51 6.21
C LYS A 11 -17.11 4.71 5.61
N ASN A 12 -17.37 4.85 4.32
CA ASN A 12 -18.45 4.19 3.59
C ASN A 12 -17.98 2.95 2.81
N SER A 13 -16.73 2.54 2.98
CA SER A 13 -16.12 1.43 2.24
C SER A 13 -15.99 0.20 3.13
N LYS A 14 -16.22 -0.99 2.56
CA LYS A 14 -15.96 -2.27 3.24
C LYS A 14 -14.48 -2.61 3.15
N ILE A 15 -13.65 -1.91 3.93
CA ILE A 15 -12.19 -2.12 3.95
C ILE A 15 -11.65 -2.24 5.37
N GLU A 16 -10.50 -2.91 5.49
CA GLU A 16 -9.69 -2.92 6.70
C GLU A 16 -8.52 -1.94 6.53
N ILE A 17 -8.26 -1.12 7.55
CA ILE A 17 -7.19 -0.14 7.55
C ILE A 17 -6.32 -0.39 8.76
N LYS A 18 -5.02 -0.59 8.52
CA LYS A 18 -4.00 -0.63 9.55
C LYS A 18 -2.94 0.42 9.29
N THR A 19 -2.32 0.88 10.36
CA THR A 19 -1.23 1.84 10.37
C THR A 19 -0.01 1.22 11.03
N PHE A 20 1.17 1.53 10.50
CA PHE A 20 2.43 1.09 11.05
C PHE A 20 3.27 2.32 11.37
N GLU A 21 3.54 2.55 12.65
CA GLU A 21 4.34 3.71 13.10
C GLU A 21 5.82 3.48 12.79
N GLY A 22 6.52 4.54 12.38
CA GLY A 22 7.95 4.47 12.06
C GLY A 22 8.31 3.93 10.68
N LEU A 23 7.33 3.59 9.83
CA LEU A 23 7.59 3.30 8.42
C LEU A 23 7.70 4.62 7.64
N GLU A 24 8.93 4.97 7.27
CA GLU A 24 9.20 6.03 6.30
C GLU A 24 9.40 5.41 4.92
N SER A 25 8.58 5.82 3.95
CA SER A 25 8.71 5.36 2.57
C SER A 25 8.39 6.49 1.59
N GLY A 26 9.35 6.79 0.69
CA GLY A 26 9.13 7.71 -0.44
C GLY A 26 8.39 7.07 -1.63
N ALA A 27 8.12 5.77 -1.55
CA ALA A 27 7.39 5.02 -2.57
C ALA A 27 6.18 4.31 -1.97
N ASN A 28 5.07 4.40 -2.67
CA ASN A 28 3.85 3.66 -2.39
C ASN A 28 3.72 2.51 -3.37
N PHE A 29 2.99 1.46 -2.99
CA PHE A 29 2.63 0.42 -3.93
C PHE A 29 1.20 -0.07 -3.74
N THR A 30 0.63 -0.62 -4.81
CA THR A 30 -0.68 -1.25 -4.82
C THR A 30 -0.59 -2.55 -5.58
N ILE A 31 -1.15 -3.61 -5.00
CA ILE A 31 -1.16 -4.95 -5.59
C ILE A 31 -2.59 -5.29 -5.96
N PHE A 32 -2.81 -5.69 -7.21
CA PHE A 32 -4.11 -6.17 -7.69
C PHE A 32 -3.90 -7.34 -8.65
N LYS A 33 -4.31 -8.53 -8.22
CA LYS A 33 -4.07 -9.79 -8.96
C LYS A 33 -2.57 -9.94 -9.29
N ASN A 34 -2.22 -10.12 -10.56
CA ASN A 34 -0.85 -10.23 -11.07
C ASN A 34 -0.21 -8.86 -11.40
N LYS A 35 -0.81 -7.74 -10.98
CA LYS A 35 -0.33 -6.39 -11.26
C LYS A 35 0.20 -5.72 -10.00
N LEU A 36 1.32 -5.03 -10.14
CA LEU A 36 1.93 -4.18 -9.14
C LEU A 36 2.05 -2.76 -9.70
N ALA A 37 1.50 -1.78 -9.00
CA ALA A 37 1.78 -0.37 -9.23
C ALA A 37 2.74 0.12 -8.15
N ILE A 38 3.84 0.76 -8.54
CA ILE A 38 4.74 1.51 -7.65
C ILE A 38 4.64 2.97 -8.04
N TYR A 39 4.40 3.85 -7.07
CA TYR A 39 4.17 5.27 -7.36
C TYR A 39 4.65 6.19 -6.24
N SER A 40 5.02 7.41 -6.62
CA SER A 40 5.20 8.53 -5.70
C SER A 40 4.18 9.62 -6.03
N ALA A 41 3.59 10.21 -5.00
CA ALA A 41 2.67 11.34 -5.10
C ALA A 41 3.34 12.66 -4.68
N GLU A 42 4.67 12.70 -4.67
CA GLU A 42 5.47 13.91 -4.43
C GLU A 42 5.40 14.88 -5.64
N GLU A 43 6.16 15.97 -5.59
CA GLU A 43 6.13 17.07 -6.57
C GLU A 43 6.21 16.61 -8.03
N LYS A 44 6.97 15.55 -8.30
CA LYS A 44 7.03 14.89 -9.61
C LYS A 44 6.38 13.52 -9.51
N PRO A 45 5.05 13.43 -9.68
CA PRO A 45 4.36 12.16 -9.56
C PRO A 45 4.77 11.23 -10.68
N PHE A 46 4.93 9.95 -10.35
CA PHE A 46 5.17 8.90 -11.33
C PHE A 46 4.49 7.62 -10.90
N VAL A 47 4.19 6.77 -11.87
CA VAL A 47 3.70 5.42 -11.66
C VAL A 47 4.41 4.46 -12.59
N ILE A 48 4.85 3.34 -12.05
CA ILE A 48 5.37 2.18 -12.79
C ILE A 48 4.38 1.05 -12.58
N ILE A 49 3.87 0.50 -13.68
CA ILE A 49 2.99 -0.68 -13.66
C ILE A 49 3.78 -1.88 -14.15
N ILE A 50 3.78 -2.93 -13.34
CA ILE A 50 4.41 -4.21 -13.63
C ILE A 50 3.32 -5.27 -13.65
N GLU A 51 3.14 -5.93 -14.80
CA GLU A 51 2.23 -7.07 -14.96
C GLU A 51 3.02 -8.37 -14.93
N ASN A 52 3.24 -8.90 -13.73
CA ASN A 52 3.98 -10.13 -13.52
C ASN A 52 3.57 -10.78 -12.20
N GLU A 53 3.06 -12.01 -12.29
CA GLU A 53 2.54 -12.74 -11.12
C GLU A 53 3.61 -12.99 -10.05
N ASN A 54 4.82 -13.38 -10.44
CA ASN A 54 5.90 -13.67 -9.50
C ASN A 54 6.33 -12.41 -8.74
N ILE A 55 6.40 -11.27 -9.42
CA ILE A 55 6.75 -9.99 -8.79
C ILE A 55 5.62 -9.52 -7.86
N ALA A 56 4.37 -9.54 -8.33
CA ALA A 56 3.21 -9.14 -7.53
C ALA A 56 3.08 -10.00 -6.26
N ASN A 57 3.21 -11.32 -6.38
CA ASN A 57 3.18 -12.24 -5.24
C ASN A 57 4.36 -12.01 -4.27
N SER A 58 5.53 -11.60 -4.78
CA SER A 58 6.67 -11.28 -3.94
C SER A 58 6.42 -10.05 -3.08
N LEU A 59 5.92 -8.95 -3.66
CA LEU A 59 5.54 -7.76 -2.90
C LEU A 59 4.37 -8.03 -1.94
N LYS A 60 3.45 -8.93 -2.30
CA LYS A 60 2.37 -9.36 -1.41
C LYS A 60 2.91 -9.99 -0.13
N ARG A 61 3.94 -10.85 -0.22
CA ARG A 61 4.56 -11.45 0.98
C ARG A 61 5.20 -10.41 1.89
N TYR A 62 5.84 -9.38 1.32
CA TYR A 62 6.34 -8.24 2.11
C TYR A 62 5.20 -7.50 2.82
N PHE A 63 4.12 -7.19 2.09
CA PHE A 63 2.92 -6.57 2.65
C PHE A 63 2.32 -7.42 3.79
N ASP A 64 2.10 -8.72 3.56
CA ASP A 64 1.50 -9.62 4.56
C ASP A 64 2.33 -9.69 5.85
N ASN A 65 3.67 -9.60 5.75
CA ASN A 65 4.55 -9.58 6.92
C ASN A 65 4.43 -8.27 7.71
N ILE A 66 4.34 -7.12 7.04
CA ILE A 66 4.11 -5.83 7.70
C ILE A 66 2.70 -5.81 8.33
N TRP A 67 1.70 -6.35 7.63
CA TRP A 67 0.30 -6.37 8.04
C TRP A 67 0.04 -7.08 9.38
N LYS A 68 0.88 -8.07 9.73
CA LYS A 68 0.83 -8.79 11.01
C LYS A 68 1.09 -7.89 12.21
N PHE A 69 1.92 -6.85 12.04
CA PHE A 69 2.36 -5.97 13.14
C PHE A 69 1.69 -4.60 13.11
N ALA A 70 1.04 -4.23 12.00
CA ALA A 70 0.30 -2.99 11.87
C ALA A 70 -0.98 -2.97 12.74
N LYS A 71 -1.43 -1.76 13.13
CA LYS A 71 -2.54 -1.51 14.08
C LYS A 71 -3.60 -0.55 13.56
#